data_AF-A0A838EXJ6-F1
#
_entry.id   AF-A0A838EXJ6-F1
#
_cell.length_a   1.000
_cell.length_b   1.000
_cell.length_c   1.000
_cell.angle_alpha   90.00
_cell.angle_beta   90.00
_cell.angle_gamma   90.00
#
_symmetry.space_group_name_H-M   'P 1'
#
loop_
_entity.id
_entity.type
_entity.pdbx_description
1 polymer ?
#
loop_
_entity_poly.entity_id
_entity_poly.type
_entity_poly.pdbx_seq_one_letter_code
_entity_poly.pdbx_strand_id
1 'polypeptide(L)'
;MERLSQMVRKDRRNLPLIVHAFSKTFKTNNPTVRVVRVLPETKFSYEWESCELNKLEHYQIMKRGMDKKELNQLSEVLAGAALEIELDKVVENKKRVKVKTLNKRPL
;
A
#
# COMPACT_ATOMS: atom_id res chain seq x y z
N MET A 1 20.75 5.97 23.32
CA MET A 1 19.47 6.65 22.98
C MET A 1 18.29 5.67 23.15
N GLU A 2 18.16 5.01 24.30
CA GLU A 2 17.18 3.92 24.49
C GLU A 2 16.14 4.18 25.60
N ARG A 3 16.36 5.15 26.49
CA ARG A 3 15.56 5.31 27.72
C ARG A 3 14.24 6.07 27.56
N LEU A 4 14.14 7.01 26.61
CA LEU A 4 12.92 7.84 26.46
C LEU A 4 11.77 7.08 25.78
N SER A 5 12.05 6.22 24.81
CA SER A 5 11.01 5.51 24.06
C SER A 5 10.43 4.31 24.83
N GLN A 6 11.18 3.71 25.76
CA GLN A 6 10.69 2.64 26.63
C GLN A 6 9.72 3.16 27.72
N MET A 7 9.96 4.34 28.29
CA MET A 7 9.07 4.94 29.29
C MET A 7 7.67 5.24 28.76
N VAL A 8 7.56 5.58 27.47
CA VAL A 8 6.31 6.07 26.89
C VAL A 8 5.40 4.92 26.41
N ARG A 9 5.83 3.65 26.49
CA ARG A 9 5.07 2.48 26.01
C ARG A 9 4.44 2.70 24.62
N LYS A 10 5.07 3.53 23.78
CA LYS A 10 4.54 3.88 22.46
C LYS A 10 4.85 2.73 21.53
N ASP A 11 3.78 2.07 21.08
CA ASP A 11 3.87 1.02 20.07
C ASP A 11 4.45 1.62 18.79
N ARG A 12 5.65 1.16 18.42
CA ARG A 12 6.38 1.68 17.26
C ARG A 12 5.65 1.40 15.95
N ARG A 13 4.68 0.47 15.93
CA ARG A 13 3.83 0.17 14.77
C ARG A 13 2.84 1.28 14.44
N ASN A 14 2.44 2.06 15.45
CA ASN A 14 1.46 3.13 15.32
C ASN A 14 2.09 4.53 15.26
N LEU A 15 3.42 4.61 15.24
CA LEU A 15 4.11 5.89 15.10
C LEU A 15 4.09 6.34 13.63
N PRO A 16 3.82 7.62 13.35
CA PRO A 16 3.93 8.15 12.01
C PRO A 16 5.38 8.01 11.53
N LEU A 17 5.56 7.26 10.44
CA LEU A 17 6.86 7.10 9.78
C LEU A 17 7.05 8.24 8.78
N ILE A 18 8.14 9.00 8.93
CA ILE A 18 8.53 10.00 7.95
C ILE A 18 9.45 9.31 6.93
N VAL A 19 8.98 9.15 5.69
CA VAL A 19 9.74 8.53 4.59
C VAL A 19 10.18 9.61 3.62
N HIS A 20 11.49 9.84 3.53
CA HIS A 20 12.06 10.72 2.52
C HIS A 20 12.47 9.90 1.29
N ALA A 21 11.90 10.23 0.13
CA ALA A 21 12.21 9.56 -1.14
C ALA A 21 12.94 10.53 -2.08
N PHE A 22 14.22 10.24 -2.36
CA PHE A 22 15.06 11.04 -3.27
C PHE A 22 15.44 10.22 -4.50
N SER A 23 15.36 10.81 -5.69
CA SER A 23 15.85 10.21 -6.94
C SER A 23 16.48 11.28 -7.82
N LYS A 24 17.62 10.97 -8.45
CA LYS A 24 18.28 11.85 -9.42
C LYS A 24 17.54 11.90 -10.77
N THR A 25 16.70 10.91 -11.05
CA THR A 25 15.94 10.79 -12.29
C THR A 25 14.51 10.38 -11.95
N PHE A 26 13.67 11.35 -11.59
CA PHE A 26 12.22 11.13 -11.58
C PHE A 26 11.75 11.08 -13.03
N LYS A 27 11.84 9.91 -13.67
CA LYS A 27 11.11 9.67 -14.91
C LYS A 27 9.62 9.70 -14.57
N THR A 28 8.89 10.66 -15.14
CA THR A 28 7.42 10.74 -15.15
C THR A 28 6.83 9.65 -16.05
N ASN A 29 7.24 8.40 -15.85
CA ASN A 29 6.52 7.28 -16.44
C ASN A 29 5.25 7.13 -15.60
N ASN A 30 4.08 7.25 -16.26
CA ASN A 30 2.68 7.04 -15.84
C ASN A 30 2.39 7.02 -14.32
N PRO A 31 1.39 7.76 -13.82
CA PRO A 31 1.13 7.90 -12.39
C PRO A 31 1.00 6.52 -11.73
N THR A 32 2.10 6.07 -11.12
CA THR A 32 2.13 4.80 -10.42
C THR A 32 1.58 5.10 -9.05
N VAL A 33 0.47 4.46 -8.71
CA VAL A 33 -0.13 4.55 -7.38
C VAL A 33 0.94 4.14 -6.37
N ARG A 34 1.09 4.91 -5.30
CA ARG A 34 2.01 4.54 -4.21
C ARG A 34 1.25 4.18 -2.95
N VAL A 35 1.58 3.03 -2.37
CA VAL A 35 1.07 2.65 -1.05
C VAL A 35 1.66 3.61 -0.01
N VAL A 36 0.78 4.33 0.69
CA VAL A 36 1.16 5.18 1.81
C VAL A 36 1.12 4.37 3.10
N ARG A 37 0.06 3.56 3.27
CA ARG A 37 -0.14 2.76 4.48
C ARG A 37 -0.78 1.42 4.16
N VAL A 38 -0.26 0.38 4.79
CA VAL A 38 -0.89 -0.94 4.82
C VAL A 38 -1.75 -1.02 6.08
N LEU A 39 -3.06 -1.17 5.92
CA LEU A 39 -4.00 -1.31 7.03
C LEU A 39 -4.16 -2.80 7.41
N PRO A 40 -4.70 -3.10 8.61
CA PRO A 40 -5.04 -4.46 8.97
C PRO A 40 -5.93 -5.11 7.91
N GLU A 41 -5.51 -6.25 7.39
CA GLU A 41 -6.26 -7.00 6.39
C GLU A 41 -7.53 -7.61 6.99
N THR A 42 -8.50 -7.87 6.12
CA THR A 42 -9.66 -8.69 6.47
C THR A 42 -9.46 -10.12 5.97
N LYS A 43 -10.36 -11.03 6.38
CA LYS A 43 -10.41 -12.39 5.84
C LYS A 43 -10.53 -12.43 4.31
N PHE A 44 -11.14 -11.40 3.71
CA PHE A 44 -11.50 -11.39 2.29
C PHE A 44 -10.74 -10.37 1.45
N SER A 45 -10.05 -9.41 2.08
CA SER A 45 -9.39 -8.32 1.37
C SER A 45 -8.12 -7.83 2.07
N TYR A 46 -7.19 -7.34 1.26
CA TYR A 46 -6.14 -6.43 1.70
C TYR A 46 -6.68 -5.00 1.65
N GLU A 47 -6.31 -4.19 2.63
CA GLU A 47 -6.78 -2.81 2.78
C GLU A 47 -5.57 -1.88 2.80
N TRP A 48 -5.44 -1.01 1.79
CA TRP A 48 -4.29 -0.12 1.65
C TRP A 48 -4.76 1.32 1.46
N GLU A 49 -4.06 2.27 2.06
CA GLU A 49 -4.18 3.68 1.70
C GLU A 49 -3.11 3.99 0.67
N SER A 50 -3.52 4.47 -0.49
CA SER A 50 -2.61 4.76 -1.60
C SER A 50 -2.79 6.18 -2.10
N CYS A 51 -1.69 6.79 -2.55
CA CYS A 51 -1.69 8.12 -3.12
C CYS A 51 -1.77 8.02 -4.64
N GLU A 52 -2.80 8.63 -5.21
CA GLU A 52 -3.03 8.77 -6.65
C GLU A 52 -3.22 10.27 -6.95
N LEU A 53 -2.35 10.84 -7.79
CA LEU A 53 -2.45 12.26 -8.21
C LEU A 53 -2.63 13.25 -7.04
N ASN A 54 -1.88 13.05 -5.95
CA ASN A 54 -1.93 13.82 -4.70
C ASN A 54 -3.21 13.67 -3.85
N LYS A 55 -4.07 12.69 -4.16
CA LYS A 55 -5.20 12.32 -3.31
C LYS A 55 -4.92 11.00 -2.61
N LEU A 56 -5.23 10.95 -1.31
CA LEU A 56 -5.20 9.71 -0.54
C LEU A 56 -6.51 8.96 -0.79
N GLU A 57 -6.39 7.73 -1.25
CA GLU A 57 -7.50 6.87 -1.61
C GLU A 57 -7.41 5.56 -0.84
N HIS A 58 -8.55 5.06 -0.38
CA HIS A 58 -8.63 3.76 0.31
C HIS A 58 -8.90 2.67 -0.71
N TYR A 59 -7.95 1.76 -0.87
CA TYR A 59 -8.02 0.63 -1.79
C TYR A 59 -8.33 -0.67 -1.06
N GLN A 60 -9.33 -1.37 -1.57
CA GLN A 60 -9.74 -2.69 -1.12
C GLN A 60 -9.43 -3.71 -2.23
N ILE A 61 -8.51 -4.61 -1.95
CA ILE A 61 -8.05 -5.63 -2.89
C ILE A 61 -8.61 -6.97 -2.44
N MET A 62 -9.50 -7.55 -3.24
CA MET A 62 -10.19 -8.79 -2.90
C MET A 62 -9.28 -10.01 -3.10
N LYS A 63 -9.15 -10.87 -2.09
CA LYS A 63 -8.39 -12.14 -2.14
C LYS A 63 -9.06 -13.21 -3.02
N ARG A 64 -10.32 -12.99 -3.40
CA ARG A 64 -11.13 -13.95 -4.16
C ARG A 64 -10.63 -14.04 -5.60
N GLY A 65 -10.27 -15.25 -6.03
CA GLY A 65 -9.80 -15.51 -7.39
C GLY A 65 -8.30 -15.28 -7.59
N MET A 66 -7.55 -15.09 -6.50
CA MET A 66 -6.09 -15.00 -6.52
C MET A 66 -5.43 -16.34 -6.22
N ASP A 67 -4.31 -16.60 -6.89
CA ASP A 67 -3.48 -17.76 -6.63
C ASP A 67 -2.64 -17.56 -5.36
N LYS A 68 -2.20 -18.68 -4.75
CA LYS A 68 -1.37 -18.64 -3.53
C LYS A 68 -0.09 -17.80 -3.70
N LYS A 69 0.47 -17.78 -4.91
CA LYS A 69 1.65 -16.97 -5.25
C LYS A 69 1.35 -15.47 -5.19
N GLU A 70 0.23 -15.04 -5.77
CA GLU A 70 -0.21 -13.65 -5.76
C GLU A 70 -0.55 -13.21 -4.33
N LEU A 71 -1.22 -14.06 -3.55
CA LEU A 71 -1.53 -13.78 -2.15
C LEU A 71 -0.26 -13.53 -1.32
N ASN A 72 0.79 -14.32 -1.53
CA ASN A 72 2.08 -14.12 -0.85
C ASN A 72 2.79 -12.84 -1.30
N GLN A 73 2.74 -12.52 -2.59
CA GLN A 73 3.34 -11.28 -3.09
C GLN A 73 2.65 -10.04 -2.52
N LEU A 74 1.31 -10.08 -2.39
CA LEU A 74 0.53 -8.99 -1.81
C LEU A 74 0.69 -8.88 -0.29
N SER A 75 0.92 -9.99 0.43
CA SER A 75 1.14 -9.96 1.89
C SER A 75 2.50 -9.38 2.28
N GLU A 76 3.49 -9.45 1.39
CA GLU A 76 4.82 -8.87 1.58
C GLU A 76 4.89 -7.37 1.21
N VAL A 77 3.79 -6.78 0.72
CA VAL A 77 3.77 -5.37 0.32
C VAL A 77 3.87 -4.47 1.55
N LEU A 78 4.80 -3.53 1.48
CA LEU A 78 5.03 -2.50 2.49
C LEU A 78 4.69 -1.11 1.93
N ALA A 79 4.59 -0.15 2.85
CA ALA A 79 4.49 1.26 2.49
C ALA A 79 5.65 1.69 1.58
N GLY A 80 5.34 2.50 0.57
CA GLY A 80 6.28 2.95 -0.46
C GLY A 80 6.28 2.10 -1.74
N ALA A 81 5.59 0.96 -1.76
CA ALA A 81 5.44 0.14 -2.96
C ALA A 81 4.70 0.90 -4.07
N ALA A 82 5.13 0.69 -5.31
CA ALA A 82 4.54 1.28 -6.50
C ALA A 82 3.64 0.24 -7.19
N LEU A 83 2.41 0.61 -7.49
CA LEU A 83 1.37 -0.26 -8.03
C LEU A 83 0.79 0.30 -9.32
N GLU A 84 0.47 -0.59 -10.26
CA GLU A 84 -0.50 -0.30 -11.30
C GLU A 84 -1.79 -1.06 -11.00
N ILE A 85 -2.90 -0.33 -10.98
CA ILE A 85 -4.19 -0.85 -10.56
C ILE A 85 -5.24 -0.68 -11.65
N GLU A 86 -6.22 -1.57 -11.63
CA GLU A 86 -7.48 -1.41 -12.34
C GLU A 86 -8.61 -1.24 -11.34
N LEU A 87 -9.47 -0.24 -11.58
CA LEU A 87 -10.67 0.00 -10.80
C LEU A 87 -11.74 -1.04 -11.16
N ASP A 88 -12.21 -1.78 -10.17
CA ASP A 88 -13.27 -2.77 -10.33
C ASP A 88 -14.63 -2.15 -9.93
N LYS A 89 -14.69 -1.53 -8.74
CA LYS A 89 -15.91 -0.87 -8.25
C LYS A 89 -15.59 0.26 -7.28
N VAL A 90 -16.31 1.38 -7.39
CA VAL A 90 -16.29 2.45 -6.38
C VAL A 90 -17.40 2.15 -5.35
N VAL A 91 -17.02 2.12 -4.08
CA VAL A 91 -17.90 2.04 -2.91
C VAL A 91 -17.73 3.37 -2.16
N GLU A 92 -18.77 3.88 -1.49
CA GLU A 92 -18.87 5.25 -0.95
C GLU A 92 -17.53 5.86 -0.46
N ASN A 93 -16.78 5.14 0.39
CA ASN A 93 -15.50 5.61 0.95
C ASN A 93 -14.29 4.74 0.55
N LYS A 94 -14.46 3.75 -0.34
CA LYS A 94 -13.42 2.78 -0.70
C LYS A 94 -13.49 2.39 -2.17
N LYS A 95 -12.34 2.31 -2.83
CA LYS A 95 -12.23 1.81 -4.21
C LYS A 95 -11.80 0.35 -4.18
N ARG A 96 -12.58 -0.53 -4.79
CA ARG A 96 -12.17 -1.91 -5.05
C ARG A 96 -11.31 -1.94 -6.29
N VAL A 97 -10.10 -2.48 -6.13
CA VAL A 97 -9.08 -2.46 -7.18
C VAL A 97 -8.46 -3.84 -7.36
N LYS A 98 -8.09 -4.14 -8.59
CA LYS A 98 -7.23 -5.27 -8.95
C LYS A 98 -5.82 -4.75 -9.23
N VAL A 99 -4.82 -5.42 -8.69
CA VAL A 99 -3.41 -5.04 -8.89
C VAL A 99 -2.89 -5.79 -10.12
N LYS A 100 -2.34 -5.06 -11.09
CA LYS A 100 -1.72 -5.62 -12.30
C LYS A 100 -0.22 -5.82 -12.15
N THR A 101 0.46 -4.81 -11.61
CA THR A 101 1.90 -4.86 -11.39
C THR A 101 2.26 -4.28 -10.03
N LEU A 102 3.25 -4.90 -9.40
CA LEU A 102 3.82 -4.51 -8.12
C LEU A 102 5.31 -4.23 -8.31
N ASN A 103 5.76 -3.01 -8.06
CA ASN A 103 7.16 -2.58 -8.18
C ASN A 103 7.78 -2.95 -9.54
N LYS A 104 7.03 -2.79 -10.63
CA LYS A 104 7.41 -3.17 -12.01
C LYS A 104 7.62 -4.68 -12.22
N ARG A 105 7.17 -5.51 -11.29
CA ARG A 105 7.05 -6.97 -11.47
C ARG A 105 5.58 -7.31 -11.76
N PRO A 106 5.31 -8.17 -12.76
CA PRO A 106 3.96 -8.71 -12.93
C PRO A 106 3.62 -9.61 -11.74
N LEU A 107 2.35 -9.55 -11.33
CA LEU A 107 1.76 -10.52 -10.41
C LEU A 107 1.53 -11.85 -11.13
#